data_AF-A0A6V7HRS9-F1
#
_entry.id   AF-A0A6V7HRS9-F1
#
_cell.length_a   1.000
_cell.length_b   1.000
_cell.length_c   1.000
_cell.angle_alpha   90.00
_cell.angle_beta   90.00
_cell.angle_gamma   90.00
#
_symmetry.space_group_name_H-M   'P 1'
#
loop_
_entity.id
_entity.type
_entity.pdbx_description
1 polymer ?
#
loop_
_entity_poly.entity_id
_entity_poly.type
_entity_poly.pdbx_seq_one_letter_code
_entity_poly.pdbx_strand_id
1 'polypeptide(L)' 'VEPSRMPLDVRMPDVFRHKSKKEDWSKYTSFLKRVVKVFIRHSRANVLEETIDKDIEDLVAFEKKLFK' A
#
# COMPACT_ATOMS: atom_id res chain seq x y z
N VAL A 1 -9.89 19.12 24.74
CA VAL A 1 -8.77 18.94 23.79
C VAL A 1 -9.05 17.67 23.03
N GLU A 2 -9.54 17.77 21.79
CA GLU A 2 -9.83 16.58 20.99
C GLU A 2 -8.53 15.81 20.70
N PRO A 3 -8.52 14.48 20.82
CA PRO A 3 -7.33 13.69 20.55
C PRO A 3 -6.95 13.84 19.08
N SER A 4 -5.71 14.28 18.83
CA SER A 4 -5.10 14.36 17.50
C SER A 4 -5.22 13.01 16.81
N ARG A 5 -6.19 12.87 15.91
CA ARG A 5 -6.31 11.72 15.01
C ARG A 5 -5.16 11.84 14.01
N MET A 6 -4.24 10.88 14.04
CA MET A 6 -3.19 10.81 13.03
C MET A 6 -3.85 10.80 11.63
N PRO A 7 -3.31 11.51 10.63
CA PRO A 7 -3.89 11.56 9.29
C PRO A 7 -3.97 10.20 8.56
N LEU A 8 -3.40 9.14 9.14
CA LEU A 8 -3.52 7.75 8.67
C LEU A 8 -4.77 7.03 9.19
N ASP A 9 -5.47 7.60 10.18
CA ASP A 9 -6.78 7.12 10.66
C ASP A 9 -7.93 7.54 9.71
N VAL A 10 -7.61 8.31 8.68
CA VAL A 10 -8.52 8.61 7.56
C VAL A 10 -8.53 7.42 6.60
N ARG A 11 -9.18 6.36 7.08
CA ARG A 11 -9.93 5.36 6.31
C ARG A 11 -9.18 4.75 5.12
N MET A 12 -8.52 3.62 5.38
CA MET A 12 -8.63 2.53 4.41
C MET A 12 -10.15 2.33 4.18
N PRO A 13 -10.66 2.47 2.94
CA PRO A 13 -12.09 2.46 2.69
C PRO A 13 -12.73 1.22 3.33
N ASP A 14 -13.84 1.36 4.04
CA ASP A 14 -14.50 0.26 4.79
C ASP A 14 -14.76 -0.99 3.91
N VAL A 15 -14.76 -0.83 2.59
CA VAL A 15 -14.77 -1.89 1.57
C VAL A 15 -13.66 -2.93 1.77
N PHE A 16 -12.49 -2.53 2.25
CA PHE A 16 -11.35 -3.42 2.53
C PHE A 16 -11.34 -3.97 3.95
N ARG A 17 -12.23 -3.50 4.84
CA ARG A 17 -12.22 -3.86 6.26
C ARG A 17 -12.81 -5.25 6.53
N HIS A 18 -13.71 -5.75 5.68
CA HIS A 18 -14.43 -7.00 5.98
C HIS A 18 -14.56 -8.03 4.86
N LYS A 19 -14.26 -7.72 3.59
CA LYS A 19 -14.33 -8.70 2.49
C LYS A 19 -13.39 -8.35 1.34
N SER A 20 -12.10 -8.18 1.61
CA SER A 20 -11.12 -8.00 0.53
C SER A 20 -11.05 -9.27 -0.30
N LYS A 21 -11.76 -9.31 -1.42
CA LYS A 21 -11.65 -10.41 -2.38
C LYS A 21 -10.21 -10.41 -2.92
N LYS A 22 -9.74 -11.55 -3.43
CA LYS A 22 -8.41 -11.66 -4.05
C LYS A 22 -8.17 -10.56 -5.11
N GLU A 23 -9.24 -10.12 -5.80
CA GLU A 23 -9.22 -9.02 -6.77
C GLU A 23 -8.94 -7.64 -6.16
N ASP A 24 -9.39 -7.36 -4.93
CA ASP A 24 -9.21 -6.06 -4.27
C ASP A 24 -7.75 -5.84 -3.87
N TRP A 25 -7.09 -6.90 -3.40
CA TRP A 25 -5.66 -6.90 -3.11
C TRP A 25 -4.81 -6.72 -4.37
N SER A 26 -5.18 -7.34 -5.49
CA SER A 26 -4.46 -7.20 -6.76
C SER A 26 -4.50 -5.75 -7.28
N LYS A 27 -5.67 -5.09 -7.18
CA LYS A 27 -5.82 -3.67 -7.51
C LYS A 27 -4.99 -2.78 -6.59
N TYR A 28 -4.97 -3.07 -5.29
CA TYR A 28 -4.17 -2.34 -4.32
C TYR A 28 -2.66 -2.45 -4.59
N THR A 29 -2.15 -3.67 -4.81
CA THR A 29 -0.75 -3.89 -5.21
C THR A 29 -0.40 -3.13 -6.49
N SER A 30 -1.29 -3.15 -7.49
CA SER A 30 -1.09 -2.41 -8.75
C SER A 30 -1.06 -0.89 -8.55
N PHE A 31 -1.88 -0.37 -7.64
CA PHE A 31 -1.88 1.04 -7.26
C PHE A 31 -0.56 1.42 -6.58
N LEU A 32 -0.10 0.65 -5.59
CA LEU A 32 1.18 0.87 -4.91
C LEU A 32 2.36 0.90 -5.89
N LYS A 33 2.42 -0.06 -6.83
CA LYS A 33 3.44 -0.09 -7.88
C LYS A 33 3.46 1.20 -8.70
N ARG A 34 2.31 1.76 -9.06
CA ARG A 34 2.23 3.02 -9.82
C ARG A 34 2.74 4.21 -9.00
N VAL A 35 2.35 4.30 -7.72
CA VAL A 35 2.79 5.39 -6.84
C VAL A 35 4.30 5.36 -6.64
N VAL A 36 4.87 4.20 -6.33
CA VAL A 36 6.32 4.04 -6.13
C VAL A 36 7.10 4.36 -7.41
N LYS A 37 6.62 3.90 -8.57
CA LYS A 37 7.25 4.25 -9.87
C LYS A 37 7.24 5.76 -10.14
N VAL A 38 6.16 6.47 -9.81
CA VAL A 38 6.09 7.93 -9.93
C VAL A 38 7.08 8.60 -8.98
N PHE A 39 7.17 8.14 -7.74
CA PHE A 39 8.09 8.69 -6.74
C PHE A 39 9.55 8.50 -7.13
N ILE A 40 9.93 7.31 -7.60
CA ILE A 40 11.30 7.00 -8.07
C ILE A 40 11.67 7.87 -9.27
N ARG A 41 10.74 8.01 -10.23
CA ARG A 41 10.95 8.90 -11.39
C ARG A 41 11.17 10.34 -10.95
N HIS A 42 10.40 10.85 -9.99
CA HIS A 42 10.52 12.22 -9.51
C HIS A 42 11.81 12.45 -8.70
N SER A 43 12.18 11.49 -7.85
CA SER A 43 13.38 11.55 -7.00
C SER A 43 14.69 11.23 -7.74
N ARG A 44 14.60 10.76 -9.00
CA ARG A 44 15.75 10.22 -9.77
C ARG A 44 16.52 9.14 -9.01
N ALA A 45 15.83 8.40 -8.13
CA ALA A 45 16.44 7.32 -7.38
C ALA A 45 16.83 6.17 -8.31
N ASN A 46 18.03 5.61 -8.11
CA ASN A 46 18.48 4.43 -8.85
C ASN A 46 18.08 3.17 -8.09
N VAL A 47 16.87 2.69 -8.33
CA VAL A 47 16.30 1.50 -7.69
C VAL A 47 15.95 0.48 -8.76
N LEU A 48 16.33 -0.77 -8.54
CA LEU A 48 15.99 -1.89 -9.43
C LEU A 48 14.50 -2.21 -9.34
N GLU A 49 13.87 -2.49 -10.48
CA GLU A 49 12.45 -2.83 -10.53
C GLU A 49 12.10 -4.07 -9.71
N GLU A 50 13.01 -5.06 -9.67
CA GLU A 50 12.86 -6.26 -8.85
C GLU A 50 12.81 -5.96 -7.34
N THR A 51 13.55 -4.95 -6.87
CA THR A 51 13.53 -4.53 -5.46
C THR A 51 12.19 -3.89 -5.12
N ILE A 52 11.68 -3.01 -5.99
CA ILE A 52 10.38 -2.37 -5.82
C ILE A 52 9.27 -3.42 -5.72
N ASP A 53 9.31 -4.42 -6.60
CA ASP A 53 8.30 -5.46 -6.64
C ASP A 53 8.30 -6.31 -5.36
N LYS A 54 9.48 -6.71 -4.86
CA LYS A 54 9.61 -7.43 -3.58
C LYS A 54 9.13 -6.60 -2.40
N ASP A 55 9.55 -5.34 -2.29
CA ASP A 55 9.18 -4.46 -1.19
C ASP A 55 7.64 -4.27 -1.11
N ILE A 56 7.00 -4.14 -2.27
CA ILE A 56 5.54 -4.00 -2.36
C ILE A 56 4.83 -5.32 -1.99
N GLU A 57 5.36 -6.47 -2.42
CA GLU A 57 4.81 -7.77 -2.04
C GLU A 57 4.91 -8.01 -0.53
N ASP A 58 6.05 -7.69 0.08
CA ASP A 58 6.27 -7.80 1.52
C ASP A 58 5.36 -6.86 2.32
N LEU A 59 5.18 -5.61 1.85
CA LEU A 59 4.25 -4.66 2.44
C LEU A 59 2.81 -5.19 2.43
N VAL A 60 2.35 -5.70 1.29
CA VAL A 60 1.00 -6.26 1.15
C VAL A 60 0.84 -7.53 1.98
N ALA A 61 1.87 -8.37 2.08
CA ALA A 61 1.86 -9.56 2.92
C ALA A 61 1.79 -9.19 4.41
N PHE A 62 2.49 -8.13 4.82
CA PHE A 62 2.44 -7.59 6.17
C PHE A 62 1.05 -7.03 6.51
N GLU A 63 0.47 -6.20 5.64
CA GLU A 63 -0.89 -5.67 5.84
C GLU A 63 -1.93 -6.79 5.95
N LYS A 64 -1.85 -7.82 5.09
CA LYS A 64 -2.74 -8.99 5.17
C LYS A 64 -2.66 -9.73 6.51
N LYS A 65 -1.51 -9.69 7.20
CA LYS A 65 -1.35 -10.28 8.53
C LYS A 65 -1.94 -9.40 9.63
N LEU A 66 -1.95 -8.07 9.45
CA LEU A 66 -2.53 -7.13 10.41
C LEU A 66 -4.06 -7.16 10.43
N PHE A 67 -4.70 -7.42 9.30
CA PHE A 67 -6.16 -7.47 9.17
C PHE A 67 -6.73 -8.90 9.28
N LYS A 68 -5.99 -9.83 9.91
CA LYS A 68 -6.37 -11.22 10.12
C LYS A 68 -6.85 -11.49 11.54
#